data_AF-A0A2V6T5Q1-F1
#
_entry.id   AF-A0A2V6T5Q1-F1
#
_cell.length_a   1.000
_cell.length_b   1.000
_cell.length_c   1.000
_cell.angle_alpha   90.00
_cell.angle_beta   90.00
_cell.angle_gamma   90.00
#
_symmetry.space_group_name_H-M   'P 1'
#
loop_
_entity.id
_entity.type
_entity.pdbx_description
1 polymer ?
#
loop_
_entity_poly.entity_id
_entity_poly.type
_entity_poly.pdbx_seq_one_letter_code
_entity_poly.pdbx_strand_id
1 'polypeptide(L)'
;MKAPTLVRAAVILAFVLVFAGSAIAVPVKVEIPKEGWSIAFDSPSLSQQQESKGDGEYAFKANSGRFNLSLFVEKPAGAGQTHRDCYEFYWSQAGRNPMIARDSVVNSETPKYVRVQYDIVTEFQGQPIRQRHVHYFFAFRGKWVDVHISVIVPTKEDEEIFAAFDRSLRYGS
;
A
#
# COMPACT_ATOMS: atom_id res chain seq x y z
N MET A 1 19.21 -19.38 -67.63
CA MET A 1 19.54 -19.66 -66.21
C MET A 1 19.82 -18.33 -65.52
N LYS A 2 19.04 -17.96 -64.49
CA LYS A 2 19.26 -16.75 -63.67
C LYS A 2 19.41 -17.19 -62.22
N ALA A 3 20.47 -16.73 -61.56
CA ALA A 3 20.77 -17.03 -60.16
C ALA A 3 19.81 -16.27 -59.22
N PRO A 4 19.47 -16.80 -58.03
CA PRO A 4 18.69 -16.05 -57.05
C PRO A 4 19.61 -15.22 -56.16
N THR A 5 19.32 -13.92 -56.09
CA THR A 5 19.95 -12.98 -55.16
C THR A 5 19.30 -13.15 -53.77
N LEU A 6 20.06 -13.67 -52.81
CA LEU A 6 19.67 -13.71 -51.40
C LEU A 6 19.79 -12.31 -50.79
N VAL A 7 18.67 -11.62 -50.61
CA VAL A 7 18.59 -10.41 -49.79
C VAL A 7 18.55 -10.83 -48.33
N ARG A 8 19.67 -10.64 -47.62
CA ARG A 8 19.74 -10.80 -46.16
C ARG A 8 18.95 -9.66 -45.51
N ALA A 9 17.79 -9.97 -44.94
CA ALA A 9 17.07 -9.05 -44.06
C ALA A 9 17.80 -9.01 -42.70
N ALA A 10 18.39 -7.87 -42.36
CA ALA A 10 18.89 -7.60 -41.02
C ALA A 10 17.71 -7.14 -40.16
N VAL A 11 17.31 -7.98 -39.19
CA VAL A 11 16.34 -7.60 -38.15
C VAL A 11 17.10 -6.79 -37.10
N ILE A 12 16.89 -5.48 -37.09
CA ILE A 12 17.40 -4.59 -36.04
C ILE A 12 16.48 -4.78 -34.82
N LEU A 13 16.95 -5.54 -33.84
CA LEU A 13 16.29 -5.73 -32.55
C LEU A 13 16.55 -4.47 -31.69
N ALA A 14 15.62 -3.51 -31.72
CA ALA A 14 15.67 -2.36 -30.84
C ALA A 14 15.34 -2.80 -29.40
N PHE A 15 16.37 -2.91 -28.56
CA PHE A 15 16.22 -3.06 -27.12
C PHE A 15 15.64 -1.75 -26.56
N VAL A 16 14.33 -1.72 -26.29
CA VAL A 16 13.72 -0.71 -25.44
C VAL A 16 14.15 -1.01 -24.01
N LEU A 17 15.21 -0.34 -23.54
CA LEU A 17 15.51 -0.28 -22.11
C LEU A 17 14.37 0.50 -21.44
N VAL A 18 13.38 -0.22 -20.93
CA VAL A 18 12.47 0.30 -19.91
C VAL A 18 13.34 0.48 -18.67
N PHE A 19 13.68 1.73 -18.35
CA PHE A 19 14.30 2.07 -17.07
C PHE A 19 13.34 1.64 -15.96
N ALA A 20 13.58 0.48 -15.38
CA ALA A 20 13.04 0.12 -14.07
C ALA A 20 13.72 1.06 -13.07
N GLY A 21 13.15 2.25 -12.86
CA GLY A 21 13.56 3.09 -11.76
C GLY A 21 13.35 2.28 -10.48
N SER A 22 14.43 1.88 -9.83
CA SER A 22 14.35 1.41 -8.45
C SER A 22 13.62 2.49 -7.68
N ALA A 23 12.43 2.18 -7.18
CA ALA A 23 11.65 3.10 -6.38
C ALA A 23 12.40 3.33 -5.08
N ILE A 24 13.30 4.32 -5.06
CA ILE A 24 13.99 4.73 -3.85
C ILE A 24 12.90 5.15 -2.87
N ALA A 25 12.84 4.45 -1.73
CA ALA A 25 11.96 4.84 -0.66
C ALA A 25 12.41 6.21 -0.12
N VAL A 26 11.50 7.18 -0.12
CA VAL A 26 11.71 8.54 0.37
C VAL A 26 10.90 8.75 1.65
N PRO A 27 11.41 9.53 2.62
CA PRO A 27 10.68 9.81 3.85
C PRO A 27 9.47 10.68 3.55
N VAL A 28 8.33 10.29 4.10
CA VAL A 28 7.05 11.02 4.06
C VAL A 28 6.63 11.32 5.49
N LYS A 29 6.09 12.51 5.70
CA LYS A 29 5.50 12.94 6.97
C LYS A 29 4.13 13.54 6.71
N VAL A 30 3.11 13.01 7.38
CA VAL A 30 1.72 13.46 7.32
C VAL A 30 1.36 14.06 8.67
N GLU A 31 1.18 15.38 8.70
CA GLU A 31 0.74 16.11 9.91
C GLU A 31 -0.76 15.89 10.13
N ILE A 32 -1.15 15.53 11.34
CA ILE A 32 -2.57 15.31 11.67
C ILE A 32 -3.19 16.64 12.12
N PRO A 33 -4.12 17.23 11.34
CA PRO A 33 -4.60 18.58 11.59
C PRO A 33 -5.22 18.74 12.98
N LYS A 34 -4.79 19.77 13.71
CA LYS A 34 -5.29 20.14 15.06
C LYS A 34 -5.00 19.12 16.17
N GLU A 35 -4.28 18.04 15.89
CA GLU A 35 -3.98 17.01 16.89
C GLU A 35 -2.56 17.14 17.48
N GLY A 36 -1.67 17.89 16.81
CA GLY A 36 -0.31 18.17 17.31
C GLY A 36 0.61 16.94 17.31
N TRP A 37 0.39 16.01 16.39
CA TRP A 37 1.23 14.85 16.11
C TRP A 37 1.18 14.51 14.62
N SER A 38 2.06 13.62 14.18
CA SER A 38 2.22 13.23 12.79
C SER A 38 2.39 11.72 12.64
N ILE A 39 2.21 11.24 11.41
CA ILE A 39 2.58 9.89 10.98
C ILE A 39 3.70 10.02 9.96
N ALA A 40 4.77 9.25 10.13
CA ALA A 40 5.89 9.23 9.20
C ALA A 40 6.22 7.81 8.79
N PHE A 41 6.64 7.65 7.54
CA PHE A 41 6.99 6.38 6.90
C PHE A 41 7.83 6.66 5.66
N ASP A 42 8.51 5.64 5.17
CA ASP A 42 9.22 5.69 3.89
C ASP A 42 8.34 5.02 2.82
N SER A 43 8.22 5.65 1.67
CA SER A 43 7.44 5.13 0.53
C SER A 43 8.10 5.51 -0.79
N PRO A 44 7.72 4.91 -1.92
CA PRO A 44 8.01 5.49 -3.23
C PRO A 44 7.53 6.96 -3.30
N SER A 45 8.15 7.76 -4.17
CA SER A 45 7.75 9.15 -4.39
C SER A 45 6.26 9.25 -4.71
N LEU A 46 5.50 9.83 -3.78
CA LEU A 46 4.05 9.91 -3.85
C LEU A 46 3.58 11.00 -4.83
N SER A 47 2.52 10.69 -5.54
CA SER A 47 1.78 11.56 -6.45
C SER A 47 0.28 11.53 -6.12
N GLN A 48 -0.49 12.44 -6.71
CA GLN A 48 -1.95 12.51 -6.58
C GLN A 48 -2.45 12.57 -5.12
N GLN A 49 -1.78 13.36 -4.29
CA GLN A 49 -2.12 13.51 -2.88
C GLN A 49 -3.48 14.18 -2.72
N GLN A 50 -4.37 13.54 -1.96
CA GLN A 50 -5.69 14.04 -1.63
C GLN A 50 -5.87 13.98 -0.12
N GLU A 51 -6.36 15.09 0.44
CA GLU A 51 -6.70 15.20 1.85
C GLU A 51 -8.19 15.50 2.00
N SER A 52 -8.82 14.85 2.99
CA SER A 52 -10.15 15.21 3.47
C SER A 52 -10.10 15.44 4.97
N LYS A 53 -10.83 16.46 5.44
CA LYS A 53 -10.88 16.90 6.84
C LYS A 53 -12.34 16.97 7.26
N GLY A 54 -12.70 16.15 8.25
CA GLY A 54 -14.01 16.13 8.89
C GLY A 54 -13.93 16.62 10.34
N ASP A 55 -15.06 16.60 11.05
CA ASP A 55 -15.10 16.94 12.46
C ASP A 55 -14.34 15.90 13.31
N GLY A 56 -13.04 16.16 13.53
CA GLY A 56 -12.15 15.26 14.24
C GLY A 56 -11.74 14.02 13.44
N GLU A 57 -11.92 14.05 12.12
CA GLU A 57 -11.54 12.97 11.20
C GLU A 57 -10.61 13.51 10.11
N TYR A 58 -9.71 12.65 9.65
CA TYR A 58 -8.75 13.00 8.62
C TYR A 58 -8.50 11.80 7.71
N ALA A 59 -8.46 12.05 6.40
CA ALA A 59 -8.05 11.08 5.42
C ALA A 59 -6.95 11.65 4.53
N PHE A 60 -5.90 10.87 4.29
CA PHE A 60 -4.85 11.14 3.33
C PHE A 60 -4.76 9.98 2.34
N LYS A 61 -4.76 10.28 1.05
CA LYS A 61 -4.63 9.27 -0.01
C LYS A 61 -3.58 9.72 -1.02
N ALA A 62 -2.75 8.79 -1.46
CA ALA A 62 -1.72 9.05 -2.45
C ALA A 62 -1.37 7.77 -3.20
N ASN A 63 -0.65 7.89 -4.33
CA ASN A 63 -0.16 6.73 -5.07
C ASN A 63 1.19 7.00 -5.74
N SER A 64 1.84 5.94 -6.20
CA SER A 64 3.04 5.99 -7.02
C SER A 64 3.03 4.81 -7.98
N GLY A 65 2.53 5.03 -9.21
CA GLY A 65 2.35 3.97 -10.20
C GLY A 65 1.44 2.85 -9.69
N ARG A 66 2.02 1.67 -9.41
CA ARG A 66 1.28 0.49 -8.90
C ARG A 66 1.07 0.52 -7.38
N PHE A 67 1.78 1.37 -6.66
CA PHE A 67 1.70 1.53 -5.21
C PHE A 67 0.58 2.50 -4.84
N ASN A 68 -0.27 2.12 -3.89
CA ASN A 68 -1.33 2.96 -3.34
C ASN A 68 -1.17 3.08 -1.83
N LEU A 69 -1.53 4.24 -1.30
CA LEU A 69 -1.54 4.52 0.12
C LEU A 69 -2.83 5.25 0.50
N SER A 70 -3.45 4.79 1.58
CA SER A 70 -4.49 5.53 2.28
C SER A 70 -4.25 5.49 3.77
N LEU A 71 -4.54 6.61 4.42
CA LEU A 71 -4.40 6.79 5.86
C LEU A 71 -5.70 7.43 6.33
N PHE A 72 -6.33 6.81 7.31
CA PHE A 72 -7.54 7.30 7.96
C PHE A 72 -7.27 7.49 9.44
N VAL A 73 -7.61 8.66 9.96
CA VAL A 73 -7.59 8.97 11.40
C VAL A 73 -9.01 9.35 11.78
N GLU A 74 -9.63 8.53 12.61
CA GLU A 74 -11.07 8.59 12.86
C GLU A 74 -11.37 8.55 14.36
N LYS A 75 -12.56 9.01 14.73
CA LYS A 75 -13.11 8.74 16.06
C LYS A 75 -13.34 7.23 16.19
N PRO A 76 -13.06 6.60 17.34
CA PRO A 76 -13.34 5.18 17.54
C PRO A 76 -14.81 4.86 17.22
N ALA A 77 -15.02 3.94 16.28
CA ALA A 77 -16.37 3.49 15.90
C ALA A 77 -16.92 2.39 16.83
N GLY A 78 -16.16 2.03 17.87
CA GLY A 78 -16.55 1.11 18.94
C GLY A 78 -16.01 1.54 20.31
N ALA A 79 -16.30 0.76 21.35
CA ALA A 79 -15.91 1.08 22.73
C ALA A 79 -14.41 0.86 23.04
N GLY A 80 -13.68 0.24 22.11
CA GLY A 80 -12.29 -0.15 22.30
C GLY A 80 -11.28 0.99 22.14
N GLN A 81 -10.15 0.88 22.82
CA GLN A 81 -9.10 1.91 22.87
C GLN A 81 -7.70 1.36 22.54
N THR A 82 -7.59 0.07 22.28
CA THR A 82 -6.32 -0.59 21.97
C THR A 82 -6.12 -0.71 20.46
N HIS A 83 -4.88 -1.00 20.06
CA HIS A 83 -4.55 -1.32 18.66
C HIS A 83 -5.34 -2.55 18.18
N ARG A 84 -5.51 -3.52 19.07
CA ARG A 84 -6.28 -4.74 18.84
C ARG A 84 -7.75 -4.43 18.59
N ASP A 85 -8.36 -3.54 19.36
CA ASP A 85 -9.77 -3.17 19.17
C ASP A 85 -10.01 -2.53 17.79
N CYS A 86 -9.10 -1.64 17.37
CA CYS A 86 -9.12 -1.03 16.04
C CYS A 86 -9.07 -2.10 14.94
N TYR A 87 -8.08 -3.00 15.02
CA TYR A 87 -7.96 -4.12 14.08
C TYR A 87 -9.21 -4.99 14.04
N GLU A 88 -9.73 -5.43 15.18
CA GLU A 88 -10.88 -6.32 15.24
C GLU A 88 -12.12 -5.67 14.63
N PHE A 89 -12.35 -4.38 14.90
CA PHE A 89 -13.46 -3.65 14.31
C PHE A 89 -13.39 -3.62 12.78
N TYR A 90 -12.27 -3.15 12.21
CA TYR A 90 -12.16 -3.02 10.74
C TYR A 90 -12.04 -4.38 10.06
N TRP A 91 -11.25 -5.31 10.61
CA TRP A 91 -11.03 -6.61 10.03
C TRP A 91 -12.28 -7.50 10.06
N SER A 92 -13.15 -7.35 11.07
CA SER A 92 -14.42 -8.06 11.10
C SER A 92 -15.33 -7.74 9.91
N GLN A 93 -15.13 -6.58 9.28
CA GLN A 93 -15.86 -6.11 8.11
C GLN A 93 -15.08 -6.42 6.83
N ALA A 94 -13.84 -5.91 6.71
CA ALA A 94 -13.01 -6.05 5.52
C ALA A 94 -12.63 -7.50 5.23
N GLY A 95 -12.37 -8.29 6.28
CA GLY A 95 -12.01 -9.71 6.18
C GLY A 95 -13.14 -10.61 5.67
N ARG A 96 -14.33 -10.07 5.39
CA ARG A 96 -15.44 -10.79 4.73
C ARG A 96 -15.39 -10.69 3.20
N ASN A 97 -14.51 -9.86 2.64
CA ASN A 97 -14.41 -9.70 1.19
C ASN A 97 -14.07 -11.06 0.52
N PRO A 98 -14.93 -11.57 -0.39
CA PRO A 98 -14.73 -12.86 -1.02
C PRO A 98 -13.55 -12.90 -2.00
N MET A 99 -13.03 -11.75 -2.42
CA MET A 99 -11.86 -11.67 -3.31
C MET A 99 -10.53 -11.85 -2.56
N ILE A 100 -10.54 -11.89 -1.22
CA ILE A 100 -9.34 -12.15 -0.42
C ILE A 100 -8.94 -13.61 -0.57
N ALA A 101 -7.71 -13.84 -1.04
CA ALA A 101 -7.10 -15.16 -1.01
C ALA A 101 -6.80 -15.55 0.44
N ARG A 102 -7.64 -16.43 1.03
CA ARG A 102 -7.61 -16.72 2.47
C ARG A 102 -6.28 -17.29 2.96
N ASP A 103 -5.59 -18.04 2.12
CA ASP A 103 -4.27 -18.63 2.34
C ASP A 103 -3.14 -17.58 2.39
N SER A 104 -3.38 -16.37 1.87
CA SER A 104 -2.41 -15.26 1.90
C SER A 104 -2.50 -14.38 3.15
N VAL A 105 -3.51 -14.60 4.00
CA VAL A 105 -3.75 -13.75 5.18
C VAL A 105 -2.69 -14.04 6.24
N VAL A 106 -1.91 -13.02 6.59
CA VAL A 106 -0.91 -13.06 7.65
C VAL A 106 -1.15 -11.90 8.60
N ASN A 107 -1.19 -12.18 9.90
CA ASN A 107 -1.32 -11.16 10.93
C ASN A 107 -0.09 -11.15 11.85
N SER A 108 0.17 -9.99 12.44
CA SER A 108 1.21 -9.81 13.44
C SER A 108 0.85 -8.64 14.34
N GLU A 109 1.27 -8.67 15.60
CA GLU A 109 1.05 -7.60 16.55
C GLU A 109 2.38 -7.15 17.15
N THR A 110 2.52 -5.84 17.31
CA THR A 110 3.64 -5.21 17.98
C THR A 110 3.11 -4.17 18.97
N PRO A 111 3.93 -3.63 19.87
CA PRO A 111 3.53 -2.49 20.70
C PRO A 111 3.15 -1.22 19.92
N LYS A 112 3.43 -1.15 18.61
CA LYS A 112 3.12 0.01 17.76
C LYS A 112 1.81 -0.13 16.96
N TYR A 113 1.40 -1.35 16.65
CA TYR A 113 0.23 -1.60 15.78
C TYR A 113 -0.10 -3.09 15.72
N VAL A 114 -1.33 -3.37 15.29
CA VAL A 114 -1.71 -4.66 14.71
C VAL A 114 -1.64 -4.56 13.20
N ARG A 115 -0.94 -5.49 12.57
CA ARG A 115 -0.73 -5.55 11.13
C ARG A 115 -1.47 -6.74 10.53
N VAL A 116 -2.10 -6.54 9.38
CA VAL A 116 -2.62 -7.64 8.55
C VAL A 116 -2.19 -7.44 7.11
N GLN A 117 -1.70 -8.52 6.52
CA GLN A 117 -1.35 -8.61 5.12
C GLN A 117 -2.22 -9.66 4.46
N TYR A 118 -2.65 -9.39 3.22
CA TYR A 118 -3.37 -10.35 2.41
C TYR A 118 -3.27 -9.97 0.93
N ASP A 119 -3.61 -10.93 0.07
CA ASP A 119 -3.77 -10.71 -1.35
C ASP A 119 -5.26 -10.66 -1.72
N ILE A 120 -5.60 -9.74 -2.63
CA ILE A 120 -6.84 -9.79 -3.40
C ILE A 120 -6.52 -10.36 -4.77
N VAL A 121 -7.32 -11.34 -5.20
CA VAL A 121 -7.29 -11.86 -6.58
C VAL A 121 -8.56 -11.41 -7.27
N THR A 122 -8.40 -10.68 -8.36
CA THR A 122 -9.51 -10.16 -9.18
C THR A 122 -9.15 -10.30 -10.65
N GLU A 123 -10.06 -9.94 -11.56
CA GLU A 123 -9.83 -10.01 -13.00
C GLU A 123 -9.77 -8.60 -13.61
N PHE A 124 -8.83 -8.39 -14.53
CA PHE A 124 -8.76 -7.21 -15.36
C PHE A 124 -8.57 -7.63 -16.82
N GLN A 125 -9.49 -7.24 -17.70
CA GLN A 125 -9.50 -7.64 -19.11
C GLN A 125 -9.43 -9.17 -19.31
N GLY A 126 -10.10 -9.92 -18.44
CA GLY A 126 -10.14 -11.39 -18.49
C GLY A 126 -8.85 -12.08 -18.03
N GLN A 127 -7.89 -11.34 -17.46
CA GLN A 127 -6.69 -11.89 -16.85
C GLN A 127 -6.75 -11.76 -15.33
N PRO A 128 -6.40 -12.79 -14.56
CA PRO A 128 -6.32 -12.69 -13.12
C PRO A 128 -5.16 -11.75 -12.74
N ILE A 129 -5.46 -10.75 -11.93
CA ILE A 129 -4.48 -9.87 -11.30
C ILE A 129 -4.48 -10.10 -9.79
N ARG A 130 -3.29 -10.05 -9.21
CA ARG A 130 -3.09 -10.13 -7.76
C ARG A 130 -2.69 -8.76 -7.25
N GLN A 131 -3.28 -8.34 -6.14
CA GLN A 131 -2.91 -7.13 -5.42
C GLN A 131 -2.52 -7.50 -4.00
N ARG A 132 -1.37 -7.03 -3.53
CA ARG A 132 -0.93 -7.20 -2.13
C ARG A 132 -1.40 -6.02 -1.32
N HIS A 133 -2.10 -6.28 -0.22
CA HIS A 133 -2.60 -5.29 0.73
C HIS A 133 -1.93 -5.49 2.08
N VAL A 134 -1.57 -4.39 2.74
CA VAL A 134 -1.07 -4.38 4.12
C VAL A 134 -1.73 -3.23 4.87
N HIS A 135 -2.41 -3.56 5.97
CA HIS A 135 -2.96 -2.58 6.90
C HIS A 135 -2.16 -2.57 8.20
N TYR A 136 -2.03 -1.38 8.76
CA TYR A 136 -1.48 -1.13 10.09
C TYR A 136 -2.53 -0.40 10.90
N PHE A 137 -3.09 -1.09 11.89
CA PHE A 137 -4.12 -0.58 12.78
C PHE A 137 -3.52 -0.19 14.11
N PHE A 138 -3.77 1.03 14.55
CA PHE A 138 -3.38 1.48 15.87
C PHE A 138 -4.35 2.50 16.43
N ALA A 139 -4.42 2.55 17.76
CA ALA A 139 -5.11 3.58 18.51
C ALA A 139 -4.08 4.55 19.08
N PHE A 140 -4.24 5.85 18.84
CA PHE A 140 -3.32 6.87 19.34
C PHE A 140 -4.07 8.14 19.71
N ARG A 141 -3.81 8.68 20.92
CA ARG A 141 -4.46 9.89 21.45
C ARG A 141 -5.99 9.91 21.28
N GLY A 142 -6.64 8.77 21.56
CA GLY A 142 -8.09 8.64 21.47
C GLY A 142 -8.66 8.56 20.06
N LYS A 143 -7.81 8.39 19.03
CA LYS A 143 -8.21 8.13 17.64
C LYS A 143 -7.91 6.70 17.27
N TRP A 144 -8.67 6.18 16.30
CA TRP A 144 -8.29 4.99 15.56
C TRP A 144 -7.63 5.39 14.24
N VAL A 145 -6.60 4.65 13.88
CA VAL A 145 -5.84 4.87 12.66
C VAL A 145 -5.74 3.57 11.87
N ASP A 146 -6.09 3.65 10.59
CA ASP A 146 -5.78 2.64 9.58
C ASP A 146 -4.82 3.25 8.56
N VAL A 147 -3.59 2.72 8.53
CA VAL A 147 -2.65 2.99 7.44
C VAL A 147 -2.66 1.78 6.52
N HIS A 148 -3.13 1.97 5.31
CA HIS A 148 -3.26 0.94 4.29
C HIS A 148 -2.32 1.24 3.12
N ILE A 149 -1.49 0.27 2.77
CA ILE A 149 -0.70 0.28 1.54
C ILE A 149 -1.06 -0.92 0.67
N SER A 150 -1.01 -0.73 -0.64
CA SER A 150 -1.15 -1.84 -1.59
C SER A 150 -0.28 -1.69 -2.82
N VAL A 151 0.03 -2.82 -3.44
CA VAL A 151 0.72 -2.88 -4.74
C VAL A 151 -0.05 -3.78 -5.69
N ILE A 152 -0.33 -3.26 -6.89
CA ILE A 152 -0.95 -4.01 -7.98
C ILE A 152 0.12 -4.85 -8.69
N VAL A 153 -0.15 -6.14 -8.89
CA VAL A 153 0.76 -7.12 -9.53
C VAL A 153 2.16 -7.05 -8.90
N PRO A 154 2.30 -7.35 -7.59
CA PRO A 154 3.56 -7.18 -6.87
C PRO A 154 4.67 -8.06 -7.45
N THR A 155 5.87 -7.51 -7.56
CA THR A 155 7.11 -8.22 -7.91
C THR A 155 7.97 -8.43 -6.66
N LYS A 156 9.10 -9.13 -6.80
CA LYS A 156 10.04 -9.32 -5.68
C LYS A 156 10.65 -7.99 -5.22
N GLU A 157 10.89 -7.07 -6.15
CA GLU A 157 11.42 -5.75 -5.85
C GLU A 157 10.45 -4.92 -5.00
N ASP A 158 9.14 -5.15 -5.16
CA ASP A 158 8.12 -4.49 -4.34
C ASP A 158 8.11 -4.99 -2.88
N GLU A 159 8.69 -6.15 -2.58
CA GLU A 159 8.81 -6.64 -1.20
C GLU A 159 9.62 -5.66 -0.33
N GLU A 160 10.63 -5.01 -0.90
CA GLU A 160 11.43 -4.01 -0.19
C GLU A 160 10.61 -2.75 0.10
N ILE A 161 9.61 -2.40 -0.71
CA ILE A 161 8.70 -1.28 -0.42
C ILE A 161 7.92 -1.58 0.86
N PHE A 162 7.35 -2.79 0.98
CA PHE A 162 6.62 -3.19 2.19
C PHE A 162 7.54 -3.25 3.41
N ALA A 163 8.74 -3.78 3.25
CA ALA A 163 9.72 -3.89 4.34
C ALA A 163 10.24 -2.51 4.79
N ALA A 164 10.54 -1.60 3.86
CA ALA A 164 10.93 -0.24 4.17
C ALA A 164 9.81 0.51 4.91
N PHE A 165 8.55 0.35 4.46
CA PHE A 165 7.40 0.94 5.13
C PHE A 165 7.25 0.42 6.57
N ASP A 166 7.29 -0.90 6.78
CA ASP A 166 7.16 -1.53 8.09
C ASP A 166 8.25 -1.06 9.07
N ARG A 167 9.50 -0.96 8.61
CA ARG A 167 10.63 -0.49 9.45
C ARG A 167 10.52 0.99 9.80
N SER A 168 9.98 1.81 8.90
CA SER A 168 10.00 3.28 9.01
C SER A 168 8.74 3.86 9.66
N LEU A 169 7.62 3.11 9.69
CA LEU A 169 6.35 3.57 10.23
C LEU A 169 6.49 3.98 11.70
N ARG A 170 6.16 5.24 11.96
CA ARG A 170 6.19 5.87 13.28
C ARG A 170 5.13 6.96 13.38
N TYR A 171 4.66 7.20 14.60
CA TYR A 171 3.68 8.24 14.89
C TYR A 171 3.98 8.89 16.24
N GLY A 172 3.70 10.19 16.35
CA GLY A 172 4.03 10.99 17.53
C GLY A 172 4.34 12.44 17.19
N SER A 173 4.86 13.16 18.18
CA SER A 173 5.37 14.54 18.07
C SER A 173 6.78 14.58 17.49
#